data_AF-A0A9X3EYQ2-F1
#
_entry.id   AF-A0A9X3EYQ2-F1
#
_cell.length_a   1.000
_cell.length_b   1.000
_cell.length_c   1.000
_cell.angle_alpha   90.00
_cell.angle_beta   90.00
_cell.angle_gamma   90.00
#
_symmetry.space_group_name_H-M   'P 1'
#
loop_
_entity.id
_entity.type
_entity.pdbx_description
1 polymer ?
#
loop_
_entity_poly.entity_id
_entity_poly.type
_entity_poly.pdbx_seq_one_letter_code
_entity_poly.pdbx_strand_id
1 'polypeptide(L)'
;MPLLHRLQGHSLAVLGADFSRDGNVLATASADRTTKLWDMRSGSLMTTLAGHAAEVDSVAFSHDDRYVATASYDLTVKVWDLATKAEVATIVTIGADGYVIETPDHYYTASRQGFESVSFRLGETVVPVELFDLRLNRPDLVLKRFGYAPPELLALYEKAYKKRLKKMRIDEAALQPTYHLPTAKIAGEVPVSTPGRTLQLQVTADDARFELDRLLVYVNDVPIHGSGGIDLRGEKARHHERSIAVELLPGRNKIQVSTLNSAGTESRKDTVEVVSTAPAPGSDLYVLAVGVSKYADVKMNLKYAAKDARDIAGMFKARGSRFGKVEVLQILDGEARRENILAARQKLLNTKIDDQVVVFVAGHGMLDTNLDYYFVTHDFEREAPGKRGLSYDQLESLLDGIPARRKLMMMDTCHSGEVDEDAVRTPPPLPGGAARGDAGQVKLATDFRSFSYSGAIQSPDSSHEVLAQLFADLRRGSGAAVISSASGAEFALESPQWQNGVFTFSVLQGLTSGQADLDRDGTVRVSELREYVVGEVRRLTQGAQTPTSRRENLEFDFPVL
;
A
#
# COMPACT_ATOMS: atom_id res chain seq x y z
N MET A 1 -45.33 9.03 -38.07
CA MET A 1 -44.05 9.77 -37.97
C MET A 1 -43.24 9.51 -39.22
N PRO A 2 -42.65 10.53 -39.87
CA PRO A 2 -41.79 10.32 -41.05
C PRO A 2 -40.42 9.76 -40.64
N LEU A 3 -39.84 8.91 -41.50
CA LEU A 3 -38.44 8.49 -41.40
C LEU A 3 -37.52 9.68 -41.69
N LEU A 4 -36.64 10.03 -40.75
CA LEU A 4 -35.66 11.12 -40.92
C LEU A 4 -34.43 10.66 -41.71
N HIS A 5 -33.73 9.62 -41.21
CA HIS A 5 -32.50 9.12 -41.82
C HIS A 5 -32.42 7.59 -41.77
N ARG A 6 -31.76 6.98 -42.77
CA ARG A 6 -31.35 5.58 -42.76
C ARG A 6 -29.82 5.52 -42.65
N LEU A 7 -29.32 5.20 -41.46
CA LEU A 7 -27.89 5.15 -41.18
C LEU A 7 -27.34 3.77 -41.57
N GLN A 8 -26.48 3.71 -42.59
CA GLN A 8 -25.87 2.47 -43.07
C GLN A 8 -24.36 2.55 -42.88
N GLY A 9 -23.76 1.56 -42.20
CA GLY A 9 -22.30 1.53 -42.04
C GLY A 9 -21.76 0.47 -41.08
N HIS A 10 -22.53 -0.02 -40.12
CA HIS A 10 -22.11 -1.18 -39.32
C HIS A 10 -22.18 -2.48 -40.12
N SER A 11 -21.21 -3.37 -39.93
CA SER A 11 -21.15 -4.66 -40.63
C SER A 11 -21.85 -5.80 -39.88
N LEU A 12 -22.15 -5.59 -38.59
CA LEU A 12 -22.88 -6.52 -37.72
C LEU A 12 -23.99 -5.79 -36.95
N ALA A 13 -24.66 -6.50 -36.04
CA ALA A 13 -25.78 -5.96 -35.25
C ALA A 13 -25.38 -4.70 -34.48
N VAL A 14 -26.29 -3.72 -34.44
CA VAL A 14 -26.21 -2.58 -33.53
C VAL A 14 -26.81 -3.03 -32.20
N LEU A 15 -26.04 -2.93 -31.13
CA LEU A 15 -26.40 -3.43 -29.80
C LEU A 15 -26.84 -2.31 -28.86
N GLY A 16 -26.27 -1.12 -29.03
CA GLY A 16 -26.61 0.06 -28.23
C GLY A 16 -26.61 1.33 -29.08
N ALA A 17 -27.35 2.34 -28.63
CA ALA A 17 -27.33 3.66 -29.21
C ALA A 17 -27.69 4.72 -28.16
N ASP A 18 -27.09 5.90 -28.27
CA ASP A 18 -27.38 7.04 -27.39
C ASP A 18 -27.22 8.36 -28.15
N PHE A 19 -27.98 9.38 -27.75
CA PHE A 19 -27.89 10.72 -28.34
C PHE A 19 -27.07 11.64 -27.45
N SER A 20 -26.32 12.56 -28.06
CA SER A 20 -25.85 13.75 -27.36
C SER A 20 -27.05 14.54 -26.84
N ARG A 21 -26.86 15.33 -25.77
CA ARG A 21 -27.97 16.04 -25.12
C ARG A 21 -28.59 17.11 -26.00
N ASP A 22 -27.80 17.70 -26.89
CA ASP A 22 -28.28 18.62 -27.91
C ASP A 22 -29.01 17.92 -29.07
N GLY A 23 -28.97 16.58 -29.13
CA GLY A 23 -29.60 15.74 -30.16
C GLY A 23 -28.91 15.79 -31.53
N ASN A 24 -27.79 16.50 -31.66
CA ASN A 24 -27.11 16.69 -32.94
C ASN A 24 -26.23 15.49 -33.32
N VAL A 25 -25.81 14.68 -32.35
CA VAL A 25 -24.97 13.52 -32.56
C VAL A 25 -25.66 12.27 -32.02
N LEU A 26 -25.66 11.19 -32.81
CA LEU A 26 -26.03 9.85 -32.37
C LEU A 26 -24.77 8.99 -32.31
N ALA A 27 -24.57 8.27 -31.22
CA ALA A 27 -23.58 7.21 -31.13
C ALA A 27 -24.26 5.84 -31.25
N THR A 28 -23.67 4.91 -31.99
CA THR A 28 -24.16 3.53 -32.12
C THR A 28 -23.04 2.54 -31.84
N ALA A 29 -23.26 1.64 -30.89
CA ALA A 29 -22.38 0.53 -30.51
C ALA A 29 -22.76 -0.75 -31.27
N SER A 30 -21.78 -1.55 -31.69
CA SER A 30 -22.03 -2.72 -32.53
C SER A 30 -21.18 -3.95 -32.18
N ALA A 31 -21.74 -5.11 -32.52
CA ALA A 31 -21.03 -6.38 -32.59
C ALA A 31 -19.86 -6.38 -33.58
N ASP A 32 -19.74 -5.40 -34.48
CA ASP A 32 -18.55 -5.25 -35.34
C ASP A 32 -17.32 -4.70 -34.61
N ARG A 33 -17.41 -4.55 -33.29
CA ARG A 33 -16.36 -4.06 -32.37
C ARG A 33 -16.07 -2.57 -32.51
N THR A 34 -16.98 -1.84 -33.15
CA THR A 34 -16.85 -0.39 -33.34
C THR A 34 -18.04 0.37 -32.78
N THR A 35 -17.79 1.63 -32.46
CA THR A 35 -18.82 2.62 -32.20
C THR A 35 -18.79 3.66 -33.31
N LYS A 36 -19.93 4.01 -33.89
CA LYS A 36 -20.02 5.05 -34.93
C LYS A 36 -20.72 6.28 -34.39
N LEU A 37 -20.21 7.45 -34.76
CA LEU A 37 -20.83 8.75 -34.45
C LEU A 37 -21.44 9.33 -35.71
N TRP A 38 -22.69 9.77 -35.62
CA TRP A 38 -23.49 10.23 -36.76
C TRP A 38 -23.98 11.65 -36.53
N ASP A 39 -23.90 12.48 -37.57
CA ASP A 39 -24.49 13.82 -37.56
C ASP A 39 -25.99 13.69 -37.89
N MET A 40 -26.85 14.06 -36.94
CA MET A 40 -28.29 13.86 -37.04
C MET A 40 -29.00 14.90 -37.91
N ARG A 41 -28.30 15.94 -38.35
CA ARG A 41 -28.83 16.94 -39.29
C ARG A 41 -28.71 16.45 -40.74
N SER A 42 -27.62 15.76 -41.06
CA SER A 42 -27.29 15.27 -42.40
C SER A 42 -27.53 13.77 -42.57
N GLY A 43 -27.58 13.01 -41.48
CA GLY A 43 -27.60 11.54 -41.49
C GLY A 43 -26.26 10.92 -41.91
N SER A 44 -25.17 11.69 -41.87
CA SER A 44 -23.85 11.24 -42.33
C SER A 44 -22.99 10.68 -41.19
N LEU A 45 -22.12 9.73 -41.51
CA LEU A 45 -21.14 9.18 -40.58
C LEU A 45 -20.05 10.23 -40.31
N MET A 46 -19.90 10.66 -39.06
CA MET A 46 -18.85 11.59 -38.65
C MET A 46 -17.52 10.87 -38.43
N THR A 47 -17.54 9.77 -37.67
CA THR A 47 -16.34 8.96 -37.40
C THR A 47 -16.70 7.54 -36.96
N THR A 48 -15.72 6.66 -37.01
CA THR A 48 -15.76 5.33 -36.39
C THR A 48 -14.71 5.28 -35.28
N LEU A 49 -15.16 5.07 -34.06
CA LEU A 49 -14.34 4.79 -32.88
C LEU A 49 -14.03 3.29 -32.88
N ALA A 50 -12.77 2.96 -33.15
CA ALA A 50 -12.27 1.59 -33.22
C ALA A 50 -11.14 1.40 -32.22
N GLY A 51 -11.15 0.27 -31.51
CA GLY A 51 -10.15 -0.04 -30.49
C GLY A 51 -10.50 -1.20 -29.57
N HIS A 52 -11.78 -1.59 -29.50
CA HIS A 52 -12.21 -2.77 -28.75
C HIS A 52 -11.78 -4.08 -29.43
N ALA A 53 -11.45 -5.08 -28.62
CA ALA A 53 -11.06 -6.41 -29.10
C ALA A 53 -12.27 -7.33 -29.36
N ALA A 54 -13.42 -7.00 -28.76
CA ALA A 54 -14.68 -7.74 -28.86
C ALA A 54 -15.87 -6.78 -29.10
N GLU A 55 -17.09 -7.33 -29.15
CA GLU A 55 -18.32 -6.62 -29.44
C GLU A 55 -18.53 -5.42 -28.50
N VAL A 56 -19.01 -4.29 -29.02
CA VAL A 56 -19.41 -3.14 -28.20
C VAL A 56 -20.90 -3.25 -27.93
N ASP A 57 -21.25 -3.43 -26.66
CA ASP A 57 -22.62 -3.69 -26.22
C ASP A 57 -23.37 -2.39 -25.95
N SER A 58 -22.68 -1.39 -25.39
CA SER A 58 -23.30 -0.16 -24.92
C SER A 58 -22.44 1.07 -25.21
N VAL A 59 -23.12 2.21 -25.33
CA VAL A 59 -22.53 3.53 -25.53
C VAL A 59 -23.31 4.56 -24.72
N ALA A 60 -22.62 5.54 -24.15
CA ALA A 60 -23.23 6.63 -23.40
C ALA A 60 -22.46 7.94 -23.60
N PHE A 61 -23.19 9.06 -23.69
CA PHE A 61 -22.60 10.39 -23.66
C PHE A 61 -22.36 10.87 -22.22
N SER A 62 -21.29 11.64 -22.01
CA SER A 62 -21.12 12.40 -20.77
C SER A 62 -22.18 13.51 -20.67
N HIS A 63 -22.49 13.95 -19.44
CA HIS A 63 -23.53 14.94 -19.20
C HIS A 63 -23.28 16.30 -19.89
N ASP A 64 -22.04 16.61 -20.22
CA ASP A 64 -21.60 17.81 -20.92
C ASP A 64 -21.26 17.57 -22.40
N ASP A 65 -21.59 16.39 -22.94
CA ASP A 65 -21.30 15.94 -24.31
C ASP A 65 -19.81 16.01 -24.70
N ARG A 66 -18.89 16.10 -23.73
CA ARG A 66 -17.45 16.12 -24.00
C ARG A 66 -16.91 14.74 -24.36
N TYR A 67 -17.44 13.70 -23.74
CA TYR A 67 -16.95 12.34 -23.85
C TYR A 67 -18.03 11.37 -24.29
N VAL A 68 -17.59 10.28 -24.92
CA VAL A 68 -18.40 9.09 -25.20
C VAL A 68 -17.74 7.92 -24.47
N ALA A 69 -18.50 7.19 -23.66
CA ALA A 69 -18.06 5.95 -23.05
C ALA A 69 -18.61 4.76 -23.85
N THR A 70 -17.79 3.76 -24.13
CA THR A 70 -18.18 2.53 -24.83
C THR A 70 -17.80 1.32 -23.98
N ALA A 71 -18.76 0.42 -23.75
CA ALA A 71 -18.55 -0.81 -22.97
C ALA A 71 -18.56 -2.02 -23.90
N SER A 72 -17.60 -2.93 -23.70
CA SER A 72 -17.38 -4.07 -24.59
C SER A 72 -17.25 -5.40 -23.85
N TYR A 73 -17.55 -6.48 -24.57
CA TYR A 73 -17.29 -7.85 -24.15
C TYR A 73 -15.79 -8.19 -24.02
N ASP A 74 -14.89 -7.26 -24.37
CA ASP A 74 -13.45 -7.39 -24.10
C ASP A 74 -13.07 -7.07 -22.64
N LEU A 75 -14.08 -6.89 -21.78
CA LEU A 75 -13.97 -6.56 -20.36
C LEU A 75 -13.45 -5.14 -20.09
N THR A 76 -13.49 -4.27 -21.09
CA THR A 76 -13.06 -2.88 -20.96
C THR A 76 -14.17 -1.88 -21.26
N VAL A 77 -14.04 -0.71 -20.65
CA VAL A 77 -14.74 0.51 -21.04
C VAL A 77 -13.72 1.47 -21.63
N LYS A 78 -13.99 2.00 -22.82
CA LYS A 78 -13.15 3.05 -23.43
C LYS A 78 -13.87 4.38 -23.35
N VAL A 79 -13.13 5.43 -23.01
CA VAL A 79 -13.61 6.81 -23.00
C VAL A 79 -12.97 7.56 -24.15
N TRP A 80 -13.79 8.21 -24.96
CA TRP A 80 -13.40 8.91 -26.18
C TRP A 80 -13.73 10.38 -26.06
N ASP A 81 -12.82 11.24 -26.48
CA ASP A 81 -13.06 12.69 -26.55
C ASP A 81 -13.81 13.02 -27.84
N LEU A 82 -14.97 13.68 -27.70
CA LEU A 82 -15.87 13.92 -28.83
C LEU A 82 -15.32 14.93 -29.85
N ALA A 83 -14.45 15.85 -29.40
CA ALA A 83 -13.87 16.89 -30.23
C ALA A 83 -12.69 16.36 -31.06
N THR A 84 -11.78 15.64 -30.41
CA THR A 84 -10.56 15.09 -31.03
C THR A 84 -10.80 13.71 -31.66
N LYS A 85 -11.89 13.02 -31.30
CA LYS A 85 -12.18 11.62 -31.67
C LYS A 85 -11.11 10.63 -31.20
N ALA A 86 -10.28 11.01 -30.23
CA ALA A 86 -9.20 10.18 -29.71
C ALA A 86 -9.61 9.47 -28.42
N GLU A 87 -8.98 8.33 -28.14
CA GLU A 87 -9.12 7.67 -26.86
C GLU A 87 -8.49 8.53 -25.74
N VAL A 88 -9.24 8.69 -24.66
CA VAL A 88 -8.83 9.38 -23.44
C VAL A 88 -8.24 8.37 -22.47
N ALA A 89 -8.96 7.27 -22.22
CA ALA A 89 -8.56 6.21 -21.32
C ALA A 89 -9.31 4.90 -21.60
N THR A 90 -8.71 3.80 -21.17
CA THR A 90 -9.32 2.49 -21.01
C THR A 90 -9.49 2.19 -19.52
N ILE A 91 -10.66 1.70 -19.15
CA ILE A 91 -11.04 1.34 -17.78
C ILE A 91 -11.29 -0.17 -17.75
N VAL A 92 -10.68 -0.85 -16.79
CA VAL A 92 -10.89 -2.26 -16.47
C VAL A 92 -11.47 -2.35 -15.07
N THR A 93 -12.60 -3.02 -14.90
CA THR A 93 -13.22 -3.27 -13.59
C THR A 93 -12.88 -4.68 -13.11
N ILE A 94 -12.54 -4.82 -11.83
CA ILE A 94 -12.07 -6.06 -11.21
C ILE A 94 -12.92 -6.33 -9.95
N GLY A 95 -13.77 -7.35 -9.98
CA GLY A 95 -14.68 -7.60 -8.87
C GLY A 95 -15.71 -6.48 -8.68
N ALA A 96 -16.15 -6.25 -7.44
CA ALA A 96 -17.18 -5.25 -7.14
C ALA A 96 -16.65 -3.81 -7.14
N ASP A 97 -15.44 -3.60 -6.57
CA ASP A 97 -14.89 -2.26 -6.30
C ASP A 97 -13.47 -2.07 -6.89
N GLY A 98 -12.94 -3.09 -7.59
CA GLY A 98 -11.63 -3.02 -8.23
C GLY A 98 -11.66 -2.25 -9.55
N TYR A 99 -10.68 -1.39 -9.80
CA TYR A 99 -10.54 -0.77 -11.12
C TYR A 99 -9.09 -0.47 -11.48
N VAL A 100 -8.85 -0.33 -12.78
CA VAL A 100 -7.61 0.17 -13.39
C VAL A 100 -8.01 1.12 -14.51
N ILE A 101 -7.41 2.29 -14.55
CA ILE A 101 -7.60 3.28 -15.62
C ILE A 101 -6.24 3.53 -16.26
N GLU A 102 -6.10 3.22 -17.54
CA GLU A 102 -4.89 3.40 -18.33
C GLU A 102 -5.14 4.44 -19.44
N THR A 103 -4.18 5.34 -19.66
CA THR A 103 -4.20 6.27 -20.80
C THR A 103 -3.42 5.69 -21.98
N PRO A 104 -3.66 6.16 -23.23
CA PRO A 104 -2.94 5.67 -24.41
C PRO A 104 -1.41 5.81 -24.39
N ASP A 105 -0.88 6.67 -23.52
CA ASP A 105 0.56 6.86 -23.24
C ASP A 105 1.05 6.04 -22.02
N HIS A 106 0.23 5.07 -21.58
CA HIS A 106 0.50 4.06 -20.55
C HIS A 106 0.63 4.59 -19.12
N TYR A 107 0.24 5.84 -18.85
CA TYR A 107 0.02 6.26 -17.47
C TYR A 107 -1.23 5.59 -16.94
N TYR A 108 -1.20 5.18 -15.68
CA TYR A 108 -2.35 4.53 -15.07
C TYR A 108 -2.57 4.95 -13.62
N THR A 109 -3.77 4.67 -13.15
CA THR A 109 -4.16 4.61 -11.75
C THR A 109 -4.99 3.36 -11.53
N ALA A 110 -5.02 2.85 -10.31
CA ALA A 110 -5.80 1.67 -9.97
C ALA A 110 -6.31 1.77 -8.53
N SER A 111 -7.44 1.14 -8.24
CA SER A 111 -7.82 0.89 -6.84
C SER A 111 -6.89 -0.13 -6.21
N ARG A 112 -6.97 -0.32 -4.89
CA ARG A 112 -6.14 -1.30 -4.17
C ARG A 112 -6.21 -2.70 -4.80
N GLN A 113 -7.42 -3.20 -5.02
CA GLN A 113 -7.65 -4.50 -5.66
C GLN A 113 -7.15 -4.53 -7.12
N GLY A 114 -7.23 -3.39 -7.81
CA GLY A 114 -6.66 -3.22 -9.14
C GLY A 114 -5.15 -3.44 -9.16
N PHE A 115 -4.41 -2.81 -8.24
CA PHE A 115 -2.95 -2.95 -8.16
C PHE A 115 -2.48 -4.41 -7.96
N GLU A 116 -3.21 -5.19 -7.16
CA GLU A 116 -2.89 -6.60 -6.91
C GLU A 116 -3.16 -7.51 -8.12
N SER A 117 -3.92 -7.02 -9.09
CA SER A 117 -4.42 -7.81 -10.23
C SER A 117 -3.83 -7.38 -11.59
N VAL A 118 -2.90 -6.42 -11.61
CA VAL A 118 -2.31 -5.87 -12.84
C VAL A 118 -0.88 -6.36 -13.06
N SER A 119 -0.52 -6.57 -14.31
CA SER A 119 0.87 -6.81 -14.74
C SER A 119 1.13 -6.14 -16.08
N PHE A 120 2.38 -5.79 -16.36
CA PHE A 120 2.76 -5.25 -17.66
C PHE A 120 3.15 -6.38 -18.62
N ARG A 121 2.77 -6.23 -19.88
CA ARG A 121 3.22 -7.13 -20.94
C ARG A 121 4.27 -6.43 -21.80
N LEU A 122 5.50 -6.95 -21.80
CA LEU A 122 6.61 -6.53 -22.65
C LEU A 122 6.84 -7.59 -23.73
N GLY A 123 6.31 -7.36 -24.94
CA GLY A 123 6.32 -8.36 -26.01
C GLY A 123 5.57 -9.62 -25.56
N GLU A 124 6.26 -10.76 -25.51
CA GLU A 124 5.70 -12.03 -25.05
C GLU A 124 5.86 -12.27 -23.55
N THR A 125 6.54 -11.38 -22.83
CA THR A 125 6.83 -11.54 -21.40
C THR A 125 5.83 -10.74 -20.56
N VAL A 126 5.31 -11.36 -19.51
CA VAL A 126 4.57 -10.66 -18.45
C VAL A 126 5.56 -10.30 -17.34
N VAL A 127 5.58 -9.03 -16.95
CA VAL A 127 6.40 -8.53 -15.86
C VAL A 127 5.54 -7.87 -14.79
N PRO A 128 5.98 -7.91 -13.52
CA PRO A 128 5.26 -7.25 -12.44
C PRO A 128 5.14 -5.73 -12.66
N VAL A 129 4.06 -5.14 -12.17
CA VAL A 129 3.74 -3.72 -12.35
C VAL A 129 4.80 -2.80 -11.72
N GLU A 130 5.48 -3.28 -10.68
CA GLU A 130 6.49 -2.59 -9.89
C GLU A 130 7.69 -2.11 -10.71
N LEU A 131 7.99 -2.77 -11.84
CA LEU A 131 9.13 -2.39 -12.67
C LEU A 131 8.96 -1.01 -13.31
N PHE A 132 7.72 -0.57 -13.51
CA PHE A 132 7.42 0.71 -14.16
C PHE A 132 6.51 1.62 -13.34
N ASP A 133 5.98 1.16 -12.19
CA ASP A 133 5.08 1.95 -11.33
C ASP A 133 5.69 3.32 -10.98
N LEU A 134 6.99 3.36 -10.69
CA LEU A 134 7.70 4.60 -10.38
C LEU A 134 7.57 5.68 -11.47
N ARG A 135 7.37 5.30 -12.73
CA ARG A 135 7.17 6.24 -13.85
C ARG A 135 5.70 6.33 -14.28
N LEU A 136 5.01 5.19 -14.37
CA LEU A 136 3.71 5.07 -15.04
C LEU A 136 2.51 5.22 -14.10
N ASN A 137 2.66 4.98 -12.80
CA ASN A 137 1.60 5.20 -11.84
C ASN A 137 1.46 6.70 -11.56
N ARG A 138 0.67 7.38 -12.39
CA ARG A 138 0.49 8.84 -12.39
C ARG A 138 -1.00 9.19 -12.35
N PRO A 139 -1.68 8.99 -11.21
CA PRO A 139 -3.10 9.31 -11.10
C PRO A 139 -3.39 10.78 -11.39
N ASP A 140 -2.46 11.69 -11.09
CA ASP A 140 -2.54 13.10 -11.46
C ASP A 140 -2.65 13.30 -12.98
N LEU A 141 -1.82 12.63 -13.79
CA LEU A 141 -1.85 12.75 -15.25
C LEU A 141 -3.11 12.10 -15.83
N VAL A 142 -3.51 10.94 -15.31
CA VAL A 142 -4.73 10.26 -15.73
C VAL A 142 -5.95 11.13 -15.47
N LEU A 143 -6.12 11.62 -14.24
CA LEU A 143 -7.27 12.44 -13.84
C LEU A 143 -7.29 13.81 -14.52
N LYS A 144 -6.13 14.43 -14.72
CA LYS A 144 -6.01 15.69 -15.46
C LYS A 144 -6.54 15.58 -16.89
N ARG A 145 -6.41 14.40 -17.50
CA ARG A 145 -6.88 14.14 -18.89
C ARG A 145 -8.40 14.18 -19.02
N PHE A 146 -9.14 13.82 -17.98
CA PHE A 146 -10.61 13.94 -17.94
C PHE A 146 -11.07 15.38 -17.69
N GLY A 147 -10.24 16.24 -17.10
CA GLY A 147 -10.55 17.65 -16.91
C GLY A 147 -11.64 17.98 -15.87
N TYR A 148 -12.11 16.99 -15.09
CA TYR A 148 -13.07 17.19 -13.98
C TYR A 148 -12.43 17.16 -12.60
N ALA A 149 -11.16 16.73 -12.51
CA ALA A 149 -10.49 16.58 -11.23
C ALA A 149 -10.14 17.95 -10.61
N PRO A 150 -10.42 18.15 -9.30
CA PRO A 150 -10.04 19.38 -8.61
C PRO A 150 -8.53 19.65 -8.68
N PRO A 151 -8.09 20.91 -8.87
CA PRO A 151 -6.65 21.24 -8.92
C PRO A 151 -5.88 20.80 -7.67
N GLU A 152 -6.52 20.87 -6.49
CA GLU A 152 -5.95 20.45 -5.20
C GLU A 152 -5.67 18.94 -5.18
N LEU A 153 -6.60 18.14 -5.72
CA LEU A 153 -6.46 16.68 -5.84
C LEU A 153 -5.30 16.31 -6.79
N LEU A 154 -5.17 17.01 -7.91
CA LEU A 154 -4.07 16.80 -8.85
C LEU A 154 -2.71 17.12 -8.22
N ALA A 155 -2.63 18.25 -7.48
CA ALA A 155 -1.42 18.65 -6.78
C ALA A 155 -1.00 17.63 -5.70
N LEU A 156 -1.99 17.03 -5.03
CA LEU A 156 -1.76 16.00 -4.02
C LEU A 156 -1.17 14.72 -4.63
N TYR A 157 -1.73 14.22 -5.74
CA TYR A 157 -1.19 13.06 -6.46
C TYR A 157 0.22 13.33 -7.02
N GLU A 158 0.46 14.51 -7.59
CA GLU A 158 1.78 14.92 -8.08
C GLU A 158 2.80 14.95 -6.93
N LYS A 159 2.40 15.45 -5.76
CA LYS A 159 3.26 15.49 -4.57
C LYS A 159 3.63 14.09 -4.10
N ALA A 160 2.70 13.16 -4.03
CA ALA A 160 3.02 11.78 -3.63
C ALA A 160 3.94 11.09 -4.65
N TYR A 161 3.74 11.32 -5.94
CA TYR A 161 4.66 10.88 -6.97
C TYR A 161 6.10 11.39 -6.71
N LYS A 162 6.27 12.71 -6.46
CA LYS A 162 7.58 13.29 -6.12
C LYS A 162 8.17 12.71 -4.82
N LYS A 163 7.33 12.41 -3.84
CA LYS A 163 7.75 11.76 -2.58
C LYS A 163 8.32 10.37 -2.84
N ARG A 164 7.67 9.57 -3.70
CA ARG A 164 8.21 8.26 -4.13
C ARG A 164 9.57 8.42 -4.79
N LEU A 165 9.74 9.35 -5.73
CA LEU A 165 11.04 9.63 -6.37
C LEU A 165 12.13 9.98 -5.34
N LYS A 166 11.82 10.87 -4.39
CA LYS A 166 12.73 11.26 -3.32
C LYS A 166 13.12 10.07 -2.43
N LYS A 167 12.17 9.21 -2.05
CA LYS A 167 12.43 7.99 -1.26
C LYS A 167 13.38 7.06 -2.01
N MET A 168 13.19 6.94 -3.31
CA MET A 168 14.01 6.11 -4.19
C MET A 168 15.38 6.73 -4.52
N ARG A 169 15.56 8.02 -4.22
CA ARG A 169 16.73 8.83 -4.58
C ARG A 169 16.93 8.89 -6.10
N ILE A 170 15.83 8.97 -6.84
CA ILE A 170 15.80 9.09 -8.30
C ILE A 170 15.35 10.50 -8.66
N ASP A 171 16.06 11.13 -9.59
CA ASP A 171 15.63 12.39 -10.21
C ASP A 171 14.57 12.11 -11.28
N GLU A 172 13.50 12.89 -11.32
CA GLU A 172 12.45 12.78 -12.34
C GLU A 172 13.04 12.92 -13.75
N ALA A 173 14.03 13.82 -13.92
CA ALA A 173 14.70 14.02 -15.20
C ALA A 173 15.46 12.77 -15.70
N ALA A 174 15.79 11.84 -14.80
CA ALA A 174 16.45 10.60 -15.15
C ALA A 174 15.47 9.53 -15.68
N LEU A 175 14.17 9.66 -15.40
CA LEU A 175 13.15 8.73 -15.86
C LEU A 175 12.89 8.89 -17.37
N GLN A 176 13.56 8.06 -18.16
CA GLN A 176 13.36 8.02 -19.61
C GLN A 176 12.07 7.22 -19.96
N PRO A 177 11.36 7.56 -21.05
CA PRO A 177 10.20 6.80 -21.54
C PRO A 177 10.65 5.53 -22.25
N THR A 178 11.37 4.67 -21.52
CA THR A 178 11.91 3.42 -22.00
C THR A 178 11.35 2.25 -21.20
N TYR A 179 11.26 1.10 -21.86
CA TYR A 179 10.87 -0.18 -21.26
C TYR A 179 12.07 -1.14 -21.20
N HIS A 180 13.29 -0.60 -21.33
CA HIS A 180 14.52 -1.35 -21.24
C HIS A 180 14.78 -1.76 -19.79
N LEU A 181 14.95 -3.06 -19.57
CA LEU A 181 15.24 -3.61 -18.25
C LEU A 181 16.74 -3.93 -18.13
N PRO A 182 17.38 -3.57 -17.01
CA PRO A 182 18.67 -4.17 -16.68
C PRO A 182 18.48 -5.65 -16.31
N THR A 183 19.58 -6.37 -16.15
CA THR A 183 19.59 -7.77 -15.70
C THR A 183 20.49 -7.92 -14.48
N ALA A 184 20.00 -8.64 -13.47
CA ALA A 184 20.82 -9.15 -12.38
C ALA A 184 20.71 -10.68 -12.40
N LYS A 185 21.83 -11.38 -12.21
CA LYS A 185 21.87 -12.84 -12.18
C LYS A 185 22.77 -13.33 -11.07
N ILE A 186 22.37 -14.44 -10.45
CA ILE A 186 23.22 -15.21 -9.56
C ILE A 186 24.02 -16.18 -10.43
N ALA A 187 25.32 -15.95 -10.52
CA ALA A 187 26.24 -16.73 -11.33
C ALA A 187 26.72 -17.98 -10.59
N GLY A 188 26.96 -19.04 -11.36
CA GLY A 188 27.43 -20.33 -10.86
C GLY A 188 26.31 -21.23 -10.35
N GLU A 189 26.69 -22.44 -9.92
CA GLU A 189 25.76 -23.39 -9.32
C GLU A 189 25.55 -23.07 -7.84
N VAL A 190 24.32 -22.70 -7.49
CA VAL A 190 23.90 -22.53 -6.09
C VAL A 190 23.43 -23.89 -5.56
N PRO A 191 23.99 -24.38 -4.44
CA PRO A 191 23.60 -25.68 -3.90
C PRO A 191 22.17 -25.64 -3.37
N VAL A 192 21.40 -26.72 -3.60
CA VAL A 192 20.04 -26.86 -3.07
C VAL A 192 20.03 -26.89 -1.53
N SER A 193 21.09 -27.41 -0.92
CA SER A 193 21.27 -27.40 0.54
C SER A 193 22.73 -27.22 0.95
N THR A 194 22.95 -26.67 2.14
CA THR A 194 24.28 -26.46 2.71
C THR A 194 24.30 -26.74 4.22
N PRO A 195 25.36 -27.37 4.75
CA PRO A 195 25.53 -27.52 6.20
C PRO A 195 25.95 -26.22 6.89
N GLY A 196 26.37 -25.20 6.13
CA GLY A 196 26.82 -23.91 6.65
C GLY A 196 25.69 -22.89 6.81
N ARG A 197 26.00 -21.80 7.52
CA ARG A 197 25.13 -20.62 7.68
C ARG A 197 25.51 -19.46 6.77
N THR A 198 26.54 -19.62 5.96
CA THR A 198 27.02 -18.56 5.06
C THR A 198 27.22 -19.15 3.68
N LEU A 199 26.73 -18.43 2.68
CA LEU A 199 26.85 -18.78 1.28
C LEU A 199 27.48 -17.61 0.53
N GLN A 200 28.51 -17.87 -0.25
CA GLN A 200 29.09 -16.88 -1.14
C GLN A 200 28.38 -16.96 -2.49
N LEU A 201 27.78 -15.87 -2.93
CA LEU A 201 27.11 -15.77 -4.22
C LEU A 201 27.90 -14.83 -5.12
N GLN A 202 28.18 -15.26 -6.34
CA GLN A 202 28.60 -14.34 -7.39
C GLN A 202 27.36 -13.74 -8.03
N VAL A 203 27.28 -12.42 -8.05
CA VAL A 203 26.15 -11.70 -8.64
C VAL A 203 26.68 -10.82 -9.76
N THR A 204 26.13 -11.00 -10.95
CA THR A 204 26.40 -10.18 -12.13
C THR A 204 25.22 -9.26 -12.38
N ALA A 205 25.48 -7.95 -12.47
CA ALA A 205 24.52 -6.95 -12.86
C ALA A 205 24.96 -6.29 -14.16
N ASP A 206 24.03 -6.13 -15.09
CA ASP A 206 24.29 -5.72 -16.46
C ASP A 206 23.16 -4.82 -16.98
N ASP A 207 23.52 -3.78 -17.73
CA ASP A 207 22.58 -2.94 -18.46
C ASP A 207 23.21 -2.48 -19.80
N ALA A 208 22.56 -2.78 -20.92
CA ALA A 208 23.10 -2.42 -22.23
C ALA A 208 23.09 -0.91 -22.53
N ARG A 209 22.28 -0.12 -21.83
CA ARG A 209 21.96 1.28 -22.16
C ARG A 209 22.36 2.27 -21.08
N PHE A 210 22.15 1.94 -19.82
CA PHE A 210 22.27 2.87 -18.69
C PHE A 210 23.32 2.40 -17.69
N GLU A 211 23.86 3.34 -16.91
CA GLU A 211 24.75 3.01 -15.79
C GLU A 211 23.93 2.37 -14.66
N LEU A 212 24.56 1.50 -13.88
CA LEU A 212 23.92 0.85 -12.75
C LEU A 212 23.91 1.77 -11.53
N ASP A 213 22.76 1.87 -10.86
CA ASP A 213 22.56 2.71 -9.67
C ASP A 213 22.87 1.93 -8.39
N ARG A 214 22.22 0.78 -8.21
CA ARG A 214 22.41 -0.06 -7.02
C ARG A 214 22.05 -1.51 -7.26
N LEU A 215 22.69 -2.39 -6.51
CA LEU A 215 22.37 -3.80 -6.43
C LEU A 215 21.57 -4.09 -5.17
N LEU A 216 20.46 -4.78 -5.31
CA LEU A 216 19.55 -5.16 -4.25
C LEU A 216 19.64 -6.67 -4.02
N VAL A 217 19.78 -7.05 -2.75
CA VAL A 217 19.86 -8.46 -2.33
C VAL A 217 18.89 -8.68 -1.20
N TYR A 218 17.97 -9.62 -1.41
CA TYR A 218 16.92 -10.00 -0.49
C TYR A 218 17.14 -11.43 -0.01
N VAL A 219 16.91 -11.66 1.28
CA VAL A 219 16.84 -13.01 1.86
C VAL A 219 15.52 -13.09 2.62
N ASN A 220 14.65 -14.00 2.19
CA ASN A 220 13.28 -14.13 2.67
C ASN A 220 12.54 -12.78 2.64
N ASP A 221 12.66 -12.09 1.50
CA ASP A 221 12.11 -10.75 1.23
C ASP A 221 12.61 -9.62 2.16
N VAL A 222 13.65 -9.88 2.97
CA VAL A 222 14.33 -8.85 3.77
C VAL A 222 15.56 -8.34 3.01
N PRO A 223 15.65 -7.03 2.69
CA PRO A 223 16.83 -6.47 2.04
C PRO A 223 18.04 -6.48 2.99
N ILE A 224 19.07 -7.24 2.66
CA ILE A 224 20.20 -7.50 3.57
C ILE A 224 21.15 -6.30 3.74
N HIS A 225 21.13 -5.39 2.76
CA HIS A 225 21.88 -4.12 2.78
C HIS A 225 20.94 -2.91 2.99
N GLY A 226 19.73 -3.15 3.51
CA GLY A 226 18.67 -2.15 3.64
C GLY A 226 18.02 -1.77 2.31
N SER A 227 16.96 -0.98 2.38
CA SER A 227 16.17 -0.52 1.22
C SER A 227 17.00 0.22 0.15
N GLY A 228 18.14 0.77 0.56
CA GLY A 228 19.09 1.47 -0.30
C GLY A 228 20.02 0.56 -1.12
N GLY A 229 20.11 -0.73 -0.82
CA GLY A 229 20.99 -1.67 -1.51
C GLY A 229 22.48 -1.34 -1.42
N ILE A 230 23.27 -2.03 -2.23
CA ILE A 230 24.70 -1.76 -2.46
C ILE A 230 24.78 -0.64 -3.52
N ASP A 231 25.37 0.49 -3.16
CA ASP A 231 25.54 1.64 -4.05
C ASP A 231 26.57 1.35 -5.15
N LEU A 232 26.17 1.52 -6.42
CA LEU A 232 27.02 1.35 -7.61
C LEU A 232 27.23 2.67 -8.37
N ARG A 233 26.53 3.75 -8.00
CA ARG A 233 26.57 5.05 -8.72
C ARG A 233 27.96 5.66 -8.84
N GLY A 234 28.82 5.41 -7.85
CA GLY A 234 30.20 5.90 -7.84
C GLY A 234 31.09 5.25 -8.90
N GLU A 235 30.73 4.06 -9.36
CA GLU A 235 31.55 3.27 -10.29
C GLU A 235 31.25 3.59 -11.75
N LYS A 236 30.07 4.17 -12.04
CA LYS A 236 29.63 4.58 -13.39
C LYS A 236 29.79 3.48 -14.45
N ALA A 237 29.57 2.23 -14.05
CA ALA A 237 29.66 1.11 -14.97
C ALA A 237 28.28 0.58 -15.34
N ARG A 238 28.25 -0.07 -16.50
CA ARG A 238 27.07 -0.76 -17.04
C ARG A 238 27.09 -2.26 -16.76
N HIS A 239 28.21 -2.75 -16.23
CA HIS A 239 28.44 -4.13 -15.86
C HIS A 239 29.15 -4.16 -14.51
N HIS A 240 28.68 -5.01 -13.61
CA HIS A 240 29.30 -5.25 -12.32
C HIS A 240 29.23 -6.73 -11.96
N GLU A 241 30.33 -7.25 -11.44
CA GLU A 241 30.37 -8.57 -10.81
C GLU A 241 30.81 -8.40 -9.36
N ARG A 242 30.05 -8.99 -8.42
CA ARG A 242 30.36 -8.92 -7.00
C ARG A 242 30.13 -10.25 -6.31
N SER A 243 31.06 -10.62 -5.45
CA SER A 243 30.91 -11.70 -4.48
C SER A 243 30.19 -11.17 -3.25
N ILE A 244 29.04 -11.75 -2.91
CA ILE A 244 28.20 -11.34 -1.79
C ILE A 244 28.08 -12.51 -0.82
N ALA A 245 28.51 -12.26 0.42
CA ALA A 245 28.31 -13.19 1.51
C ALA A 245 26.87 -13.06 2.03
N VAL A 246 26.10 -14.13 1.90
CA VAL A 246 24.72 -14.22 2.38
C VAL A 246 24.67 -15.13 3.58
N GLU A 247 24.18 -14.62 4.71
CA GLU A 247 23.90 -15.42 5.89
C GLU A 247 22.50 -16.03 5.80
N LEU A 248 22.42 -17.32 6.12
CA LEU A 248 21.23 -18.16 6.00
C LEU A 248 20.65 -18.47 7.38
N LEU A 249 19.32 -18.44 7.47
CA LEU A 249 18.60 -19.02 8.60
C LEU A 249 18.53 -20.54 8.47
N PRO A 250 18.32 -21.28 9.57
CA PRO A 250 18.00 -22.70 9.50
C PRO A 250 16.76 -22.95 8.65
N GLY A 251 16.80 -23.97 7.80
CA GLY A 251 15.71 -24.32 6.90
C GLY A 251 15.81 -23.59 5.55
N ARG A 252 14.66 -23.36 4.91
CA ARG A 252 14.57 -22.80 3.55
C ARG A 252 14.86 -21.30 3.57
N ASN A 253 15.74 -20.86 2.68
CA ASN A 253 16.07 -19.46 2.44
C ASN A 253 15.84 -19.14 0.97
N LYS A 254 14.97 -18.18 0.69
CA LYS A 254 14.76 -17.62 -0.64
C LYS A 254 15.66 -16.40 -0.81
N ILE A 255 16.61 -16.49 -1.73
CA ILE A 255 17.55 -15.41 -2.02
C ILE A 255 17.17 -14.81 -3.36
N GLN A 256 17.01 -13.49 -3.39
CA GLN A 256 16.67 -12.77 -4.61
C GLN A 256 17.65 -11.63 -4.85
N VAL A 257 18.03 -11.43 -6.11
CA VAL A 257 18.86 -10.29 -6.52
C VAL A 257 18.19 -9.52 -7.63
N SER A 258 18.26 -8.20 -7.55
CA SER A 258 17.84 -7.28 -8.61
C SER A 258 18.76 -6.08 -8.67
N THR A 259 18.81 -5.39 -9.80
CA THR A 259 19.60 -4.17 -9.96
C THR A 259 18.71 -3.05 -10.47
N LEU A 260 18.97 -1.83 -9.99
CA LEU A 260 18.35 -0.61 -10.49
C LEU A 260 19.36 0.11 -11.37
N ASN A 261 18.93 0.64 -12.50
CA ASN A 261 19.77 1.50 -13.34
C ASN A 261 19.53 3.00 -13.08
N SER A 262 20.36 3.84 -13.67
CA SER A 262 20.30 5.30 -13.54
C SER A 262 19.02 5.90 -14.15
N ALA A 263 18.30 5.15 -15.00
CA ALA A 263 17.00 5.54 -15.55
C ALA A 263 15.81 5.18 -14.63
N GLY A 264 16.09 4.69 -13.41
CA GLY A 264 15.07 4.33 -12.42
C GLY A 264 14.34 3.03 -12.69
N THR A 265 14.84 2.19 -13.61
CA THR A 265 14.25 0.90 -13.96
C THR A 265 14.95 -0.24 -13.23
N GLU A 266 14.17 -1.09 -12.56
CA GLU A 266 14.68 -2.27 -11.86
C GLU A 266 14.69 -3.49 -12.77
N SER A 267 15.66 -4.39 -12.60
CA SER A 267 15.66 -5.68 -13.26
C SER A 267 14.57 -6.57 -12.68
N ARG A 268 14.24 -7.64 -13.42
CA ARG A 268 13.58 -8.78 -12.78
C ARG A 268 14.46 -9.32 -11.65
N LYS A 269 13.81 -9.85 -10.62
CA LYS A 269 14.49 -10.55 -9.55
C LYS A 269 14.92 -11.93 -10.04
N ASP A 270 16.21 -12.21 -9.99
CA ASP A 270 16.70 -13.59 -10.11
C ASP A 270 16.62 -14.24 -8.72
N THR A 271 16.08 -15.46 -8.66
CA THR A 271 15.70 -16.10 -7.39
C THR A 271 16.31 -17.49 -7.31
N VAL A 272 16.95 -17.78 -6.19
CA VAL A 272 17.43 -19.12 -5.83
C VAL A 272 16.96 -19.47 -4.44
N GLU A 273 16.82 -20.76 -4.18
CA GLU A 273 16.44 -21.26 -2.86
C GLU A 273 17.48 -22.23 -2.34
N VAL A 274 17.84 -22.05 -1.07
CA VAL A 274 18.87 -22.85 -0.40
C VAL A 274 18.36 -23.26 0.97
N VAL A 275 18.45 -24.55 1.26
CA VAL A 275 18.14 -25.10 2.59
C VAL A 275 19.42 -25.16 3.43
N SER A 276 19.49 -24.38 4.52
CA SER A 276 20.55 -24.57 5.52
C SER A 276 20.16 -25.67 6.49
N THR A 277 21.00 -26.69 6.61
CA THR A 277 20.85 -27.76 7.62
C THR A 277 21.63 -27.46 8.89
N ALA A 278 22.22 -26.27 9.01
CA ALA A 278 22.88 -25.83 10.22
C ALA A 278 21.86 -25.76 11.37
N PRO A 279 22.25 -26.13 12.60
CA PRO A 279 21.35 -26.06 13.74
C PRO A 279 20.88 -24.63 13.99
N ALA A 280 19.65 -24.49 14.49
CA ALA A 280 19.12 -23.21 14.92
C ALA A 280 19.84 -22.74 16.19
N PRO A 281 20.53 -21.59 16.18
CA PRO A 281 21.01 -21.00 17.41
C PRO A 281 19.83 -20.51 18.23
N GLY A 282 20.05 -20.29 19.53
CA GLY A 282 19.10 -19.54 20.34
C GLY A 282 18.85 -18.17 19.73
N SER A 283 17.59 -17.75 19.69
CA SER A 283 17.14 -16.46 19.19
C SER A 283 16.90 -15.53 20.37
N ASP A 284 17.33 -14.27 20.26
CA ASP A 284 16.98 -13.23 21.22
C ASP A 284 15.77 -12.42 20.70
N LEU A 285 14.97 -11.90 21.61
CA LEU A 285 13.82 -11.04 21.31
C LEU A 285 14.11 -9.60 21.72
N TYR A 286 13.94 -8.67 20.78
CA TYR A 286 14.03 -7.24 21.01
C TYR A 286 12.67 -6.60 20.84
N VAL A 287 12.15 -5.96 21.89
CA VAL A 287 10.85 -5.29 21.89
C VAL A 287 11.04 -3.81 22.10
N LEU A 288 10.72 -3.00 21.10
CA LEU A 288 10.61 -1.55 21.22
C LEU A 288 9.13 -1.18 21.36
N ALA A 289 8.72 -0.72 22.53
CA ALA A 289 7.34 -0.29 22.79
C ALA A 289 7.30 1.22 23.06
N VAL A 290 6.66 1.96 22.15
CA VAL A 290 6.50 3.41 22.24
C VAL A 290 5.03 3.71 22.53
N GLY A 291 4.76 4.47 23.59
CA GLY A 291 3.39 4.81 23.98
C GLY A 291 3.29 6.24 24.48
N VAL A 292 2.41 7.04 23.89
CA VAL A 292 2.24 8.46 24.27
C VAL A 292 0.82 8.71 24.74
N SER A 293 0.65 8.78 26.07
CA SER A 293 -0.60 9.16 26.73
C SER A 293 -0.57 10.61 27.20
N LYS A 294 0.59 11.09 27.67
CA LYS A 294 0.75 12.45 28.16
C LYS A 294 1.55 13.26 27.15
N TYR A 295 0.94 14.27 26.57
CA TYR A 295 1.55 15.21 25.63
C TYR A 295 1.85 16.53 26.33
N ALA A 296 2.76 17.32 25.76
CA ALA A 296 3.05 18.67 26.22
C ALA A 296 1.79 19.57 26.14
N ASP A 297 0.97 19.38 25.10
CA ASP A 297 -0.39 19.90 25.11
C ASP A 297 -1.35 18.90 25.76
N VAL A 298 -1.78 19.25 26.97
CA VAL A 298 -2.68 18.47 27.82
C VAL A 298 -4.00 18.11 27.12
N LYS A 299 -4.45 18.91 26.14
CA LYS A 299 -5.67 18.64 25.37
C LYS A 299 -5.57 17.39 24.49
N MET A 300 -4.35 16.93 24.18
CA MET A 300 -4.12 15.71 23.38
C MET A 300 -3.93 14.46 24.24
N ASN A 301 -4.10 14.56 25.56
CA ASN A 301 -3.83 13.42 26.43
C ASN A 301 -4.77 12.25 26.15
N LEU A 302 -4.16 11.06 26.01
CA LEU A 302 -4.85 9.79 25.85
C LEU A 302 -4.87 9.01 27.17
N LYS A 303 -5.87 8.15 27.33
CA LYS A 303 -6.01 7.35 28.55
C LYS A 303 -5.13 6.11 28.55
N TYR A 304 -5.02 5.41 27.41
CA TYR A 304 -4.45 4.06 27.42
C TYR A 304 -3.19 3.85 26.58
N ALA A 305 -2.80 4.73 25.65
CA ALA A 305 -1.64 4.51 24.77
C ALA A 305 -0.31 4.13 25.48
N ALA A 306 0.07 4.81 26.57
CA ALA A 306 1.26 4.44 27.35
C ALA A 306 1.06 3.17 28.20
N LYS A 307 -0.19 2.81 28.52
CA LYS A 307 -0.53 1.52 29.14
C LYS A 307 -0.45 0.39 28.10
N ASP A 308 -0.98 0.59 26.91
CA ASP A 308 -0.93 -0.35 25.78
C ASP A 308 0.53 -0.76 25.48
N ALA A 309 1.43 0.21 25.36
CA ALA A 309 2.85 -0.05 25.16
C ALA A 309 3.48 -0.85 26.32
N ARG A 310 3.10 -0.56 27.58
CA ARG A 310 3.57 -1.32 28.74
C ARG A 310 3.05 -2.74 28.77
N ASP A 311 1.78 -2.95 28.42
CA ASP A 311 1.14 -4.26 28.45
C ASP A 311 1.73 -5.18 27.37
N ILE A 312 1.92 -4.67 26.15
CA ILE A 312 2.59 -5.40 25.07
C ILE A 312 4.01 -5.77 25.46
N ALA A 313 4.79 -4.81 25.97
CA ALA A 313 6.15 -5.05 26.41
C ALA A 313 6.23 -6.06 27.58
N GLY A 314 5.32 -5.97 28.54
CA GLY A 314 5.21 -6.89 29.66
C GLY A 314 4.83 -8.30 29.23
N MET A 315 3.91 -8.42 28.27
CA MET A 315 3.47 -9.69 27.70
C MET A 315 4.63 -10.42 27.01
N PHE A 316 5.37 -9.75 26.13
CA PHE A 316 6.55 -10.34 25.47
C PHE A 316 7.66 -10.69 26.48
N LYS A 317 7.84 -9.89 27.53
CA LYS A 317 8.79 -10.20 28.61
C LYS A 317 8.40 -11.44 29.41
N ALA A 318 7.11 -11.61 29.69
CA ALA A 318 6.60 -12.75 30.47
C ALA A 318 6.58 -14.05 29.67
N ARG A 319 6.32 -13.97 28.36
CA ARG A 319 6.19 -15.13 27.46
C ARG A 319 7.42 -15.42 26.61
N GLY A 320 8.50 -14.67 26.78
CA GLY A 320 9.72 -14.85 26.02
C GLY A 320 10.61 -16.01 26.48
N SER A 321 10.07 -17.01 27.19
CA SER A 321 10.84 -18.17 27.70
C SER A 321 11.49 -19.02 26.60
N ARG A 322 10.99 -18.92 25.37
CA ARG A 322 11.59 -19.56 24.18
C ARG A 322 12.83 -18.85 23.64
N PHE A 323 13.07 -17.60 24.06
CA PHE A 323 14.20 -16.79 23.60
C PHE A 323 15.34 -16.88 24.61
N GLY A 324 16.58 -16.79 24.13
CA GLY A 324 17.76 -16.77 25.01
C GLY A 324 17.75 -15.54 25.92
N LYS A 325 17.44 -14.39 25.35
CA LYS A 325 17.31 -13.11 26.04
C LYS A 325 16.10 -12.33 25.48
N VAL A 326 15.37 -11.66 26.37
CA VAL A 326 14.35 -10.67 26.00
C VAL A 326 14.84 -9.29 26.40
N GLU A 327 15.17 -8.46 25.42
CA GLU A 327 15.52 -7.06 25.60
C GLU A 327 14.31 -6.16 25.29
N VAL A 328 13.84 -5.44 26.31
CA VAL A 328 12.68 -4.57 26.20
C VAL A 328 13.11 -3.12 26.36
N LEU A 329 12.83 -2.30 25.35
CA LEU A 329 12.98 -0.86 25.37
C LEU A 329 11.59 -0.21 25.36
N GLN A 330 11.20 0.36 26.49
CA GLN A 330 9.97 1.15 26.61
C GLN A 330 10.33 2.63 26.48
N ILE A 331 9.58 3.36 25.66
CA ILE A 331 9.70 4.82 25.54
C ILE A 331 8.29 5.38 25.74
N LEU A 332 8.05 5.98 26.90
CA LEU A 332 6.70 6.34 27.35
C LEU A 332 6.58 7.83 27.63
N ASP A 333 5.44 8.41 27.28
CA ASP A 333 5.05 9.78 27.64
C ASP A 333 6.20 10.79 27.42
N GLY A 334 6.69 11.46 28.46
CA GLY A 334 7.74 12.50 28.38
C GLY A 334 9.05 12.06 27.71
N GLU A 335 9.33 10.76 27.68
CA GLU A 335 10.49 10.18 27.00
C GLU A 335 10.26 9.95 25.51
N ALA A 336 9.00 9.87 25.06
CA ALA A 336 8.61 9.63 23.67
C ALA A 336 8.78 10.89 22.81
N ARG A 337 10.04 11.31 22.70
CA ARG A 337 10.54 12.38 21.84
C ARG A 337 11.16 11.78 20.60
N ARG A 338 11.16 12.55 19.52
CA ARG A 338 11.72 12.13 18.22
C ARG A 338 13.13 11.55 18.33
N GLU A 339 14.01 12.26 19.01
CA GLU A 339 15.41 11.89 19.16
C GLU A 339 15.57 10.55 19.88
N ASN A 340 14.80 10.33 20.95
CA ASN A 340 14.85 9.10 21.74
C ASN A 340 14.31 7.89 20.95
N ILE A 341 13.21 8.07 20.22
CA ILE A 341 12.62 7.01 19.39
C ILE A 341 13.59 6.63 18.27
N LEU A 342 14.22 7.61 17.61
CA LEU A 342 15.21 7.33 16.56
C LEU A 342 16.51 6.73 17.13
N ALA A 343 16.92 7.12 18.33
CA ALA A 343 18.08 6.55 19.01
C ALA A 343 17.90 5.07 19.36
N ALA A 344 16.65 4.60 19.52
CA ALA A 344 16.34 3.18 19.73
C ALA A 344 16.93 2.27 18.63
N ARG A 345 17.06 2.79 17.41
CA ARG A 345 17.66 2.07 16.28
C ARG A 345 19.07 1.58 16.57
N GLN A 346 19.86 2.32 17.37
CA GLN A 346 21.23 1.93 17.70
C GLN A 346 21.29 0.60 18.48
N LYS A 347 20.26 0.29 19.28
CA LYS A 347 20.15 -1.00 19.95
C LYS A 347 19.75 -2.12 18.98
N LEU A 348 18.83 -1.82 18.05
CA LEU A 348 18.36 -2.78 17.06
C LEU A 348 19.44 -3.17 16.03
N LEU A 349 20.42 -2.30 15.80
CA LEU A 349 21.59 -2.62 14.96
C LEU A 349 22.48 -3.73 15.55
N ASN A 350 22.41 -3.99 16.87
CA ASN A 350 23.18 -5.03 17.53
C ASN A 350 22.52 -6.42 17.46
N THR A 351 21.37 -6.54 16.80
CA THR A 351 20.70 -7.83 16.60
C THR A 351 21.51 -8.74 15.68
N LYS A 352 21.23 -10.05 15.75
CA LYS A 352 21.73 -11.08 14.84
C LYS A 352 20.62 -11.50 13.88
N ILE A 353 20.97 -12.23 12.83
CA ILE A 353 20.01 -12.63 11.80
C ILE A 353 18.85 -13.48 12.33
N ASP A 354 19.10 -14.32 13.35
CA ASP A 354 18.10 -15.22 13.96
C ASP A 354 17.20 -14.52 14.98
N ASP A 355 17.58 -13.31 15.43
CA ASP A 355 16.84 -12.58 16.44
C ASP A 355 15.50 -12.09 15.87
N GLN A 356 14.57 -11.85 16.80
CA GLN A 356 13.26 -11.30 16.49
C GLN A 356 13.15 -9.88 17.01
N VAL A 357 12.62 -8.98 16.18
CA VAL A 357 12.40 -7.58 16.53
C VAL A 357 10.92 -7.28 16.43
N VAL A 358 10.34 -6.79 17.53
CA VAL A 358 8.97 -6.33 17.60
C VAL A 358 8.98 -4.84 17.93
N VAL A 359 8.37 -4.04 17.07
CA VAL A 359 8.16 -2.60 17.30
C VAL A 359 6.66 -2.38 17.50
N PHE A 360 6.27 -1.86 18.65
CA PHE A 360 4.90 -1.48 18.96
C PHE A 360 4.83 0.03 19.17
N VAL A 361 3.88 0.69 18.52
CA VAL A 361 3.67 2.14 18.64
C VAL A 361 2.19 2.42 18.93
N ALA A 362 1.91 3.16 20.00
CA ALA A 362 0.57 3.60 20.36
C ALA A 362 0.53 5.11 20.66
N GLY A 363 -0.46 5.80 20.12
CA GLY A 363 -0.63 7.24 20.30
C GLY A 363 -1.40 7.91 19.15
N HIS A 364 -1.32 9.23 19.07
CA HIS A 364 -1.91 9.98 17.97
C HIS A 364 -1.08 9.87 16.69
N GLY A 365 -1.77 9.74 15.56
CA GLY A 365 -1.25 10.06 14.23
C GLY A 365 -1.92 11.32 13.73
N MET A 366 -1.15 12.18 13.06
CA MET A 366 -1.62 13.44 12.49
C MET A 366 -1.13 13.58 11.05
N LEU A 367 -1.96 14.19 10.22
CA LEU A 367 -1.56 14.65 8.90
C LEU A 367 -1.14 16.12 8.97
N ASP A 368 -0.09 16.48 8.23
CA ASP A 368 0.13 17.90 7.94
C ASP A 368 -0.82 18.39 6.82
N THR A 369 -0.73 19.67 6.47
CA THR A 369 -1.51 20.28 5.37
C THR A 369 -1.28 19.65 4.00
N ASN A 370 -0.29 18.78 3.88
CA ASN A 370 0.03 18.05 2.67
C ASN A 370 -0.34 16.57 2.75
N LEU A 371 -1.09 16.20 3.78
CA LEU A 371 -1.47 14.84 4.09
C LEU A 371 -0.26 13.90 4.33
N ASP A 372 0.87 14.44 4.76
CA ASP A 372 1.98 13.62 5.23
C ASP A 372 1.68 13.12 6.65
N TYR A 373 1.66 11.79 6.83
CA TYR A 373 1.43 11.17 8.14
C TYR A 373 2.64 11.33 9.06
N TYR A 374 2.37 11.77 10.28
CA TYR A 374 3.30 11.83 11.40
C TYR A 374 2.70 11.16 12.63
N PHE A 375 3.49 10.29 13.26
CA PHE A 375 3.27 9.90 14.63
C PHE A 375 3.60 11.07 15.57
N VAL A 376 2.65 11.41 16.43
CA VAL A 376 2.71 12.54 17.35
C VAL A 376 3.55 12.14 18.57
N THR A 377 4.68 12.82 18.76
CA THR A 377 5.53 12.67 19.95
C THR A 377 5.01 13.48 21.12
N HIS A 378 5.57 13.27 22.30
CA HIS A 378 5.22 14.04 23.49
C HIS A 378 5.35 15.55 23.31
N ASP A 379 6.44 16.00 22.67
CA ASP A 379 6.80 17.40 22.46
C ASP A 379 6.44 17.92 21.05
N PHE A 380 5.40 17.34 20.46
CA PHE A 380 4.94 17.66 19.12
C PHE A 380 4.48 19.12 18.98
N GLU A 381 4.87 19.77 17.88
CA GLU A 381 4.44 21.12 17.48
C GLU A 381 3.35 20.98 16.40
N ARG A 382 2.13 21.46 16.68
CA ARG A 382 0.99 21.32 15.76
C ARG A 382 1.15 22.10 14.47
N GLU A 383 1.73 23.28 14.57
CA GLU A 383 1.95 24.19 13.45
C GLU A 383 3.09 23.71 12.54
N ALA A 384 3.88 22.74 13.00
CA ALA A 384 4.97 22.14 12.23
C ALA A 384 5.18 20.66 12.58
N PRO A 385 4.25 19.76 12.18
CA PRO A 385 4.29 18.33 12.52
C PRO A 385 5.62 17.65 12.22
N GLY A 386 6.25 18.02 11.10
CA GLY A 386 7.51 17.44 10.65
C GLY A 386 8.76 17.78 11.49
N LYS A 387 8.71 18.81 12.35
CA LYS A 387 9.84 19.16 13.21
C LYS A 387 10.04 18.16 14.35
N ARG A 388 8.95 17.83 15.05
CA ARG A 388 8.96 17.02 16.28
C ARG A 388 8.25 15.68 16.14
N GLY A 389 7.29 15.53 15.22
CA GLY A 389 6.69 14.23 14.90
C GLY A 389 7.64 13.30 14.14
N LEU A 390 7.28 12.02 14.04
CA LEU A 390 7.97 11.04 13.18
C LEU A 390 7.11 10.69 11.99
N SER A 391 7.63 10.88 10.79
CA SER A 391 6.99 10.34 9.58
C SER A 391 6.95 8.81 9.60
N TYR A 392 6.04 8.21 8.84
CA TYR A 392 6.00 6.75 8.68
C TYR A 392 7.35 6.18 8.19
N ASP A 393 8.00 6.83 7.23
CA ASP A 393 9.32 6.42 6.73
C ASP A 393 10.38 6.41 7.83
N GLN A 394 10.31 7.35 8.79
CA GLN A 394 11.23 7.38 9.93
C GLN A 394 10.95 6.27 10.93
N LEU A 395 9.69 5.95 11.19
CA LEU A 395 9.32 4.78 11.99
C LEU A 395 9.79 3.48 11.33
N GLU A 396 9.60 3.37 10.01
CA GLU A 396 10.05 2.23 9.22
C GLU A 396 11.59 2.09 9.22
N SER A 397 12.31 3.22 9.21
CA SER A 397 13.78 3.25 9.23
C SER A 397 14.40 2.65 10.49
N LEU A 398 13.63 2.51 11.57
CA LEU A 398 14.05 1.79 12.78
C LEU A 398 14.35 0.31 12.47
N LEU A 399 13.64 -0.25 11.50
CA LEU A 399 13.73 -1.65 11.08
C LEU A 399 14.57 -1.82 9.81
N ASP A 400 14.82 -0.75 9.06
CA ASP A 400 15.59 -0.83 7.82
C ASP A 400 17.09 -1.04 8.08
N GLY A 401 17.66 -2.02 7.38
CA GLY A 401 19.08 -2.40 7.46
C GLY A 401 19.53 -3.05 8.78
N ILE A 402 18.64 -3.36 9.72
CA ILE A 402 19.02 -4.15 10.91
C ILE A 402 19.24 -5.63 10.54
N PRO A 403 20.17 -6.36 11.20
CA PRO A 403 20.48 -7.74 10.86
C PRO A 403 19.33 -8.75 11.04
N ALA A 404 18.53 -8.60 12.10
CA ALA A 404 17.39 -9.47 12.39
C ALA A 404 16.49 -9.66 11.16
N ARG A 405 16.08 -10.89 10.85
CA ARG A 405 15.19 -11.16 9.72
C ARG A 405 13.72 -11.14 10.11
N ARG A 406 13.41 -11.55 11.34
CA ARG A 406 12.05 -11.62 11.86
C ARG A 406 11.67 -10.28 12.46
N LYS A 407 10.98 -9.45 11.68
CA LYS A 407 10.60 -8.09 12.06
C LYS A 407 9.09 -7.93 12.02
N LEU A 408 8.49 -7.58 13.16
CA LEU A 408 7.07 -7.28 13.28
C LEU A 408 6.90 -5.85 13.76
N MET A 409 6.08 -5.06 13.07
CA MET A 409 5.67 -3.74 13.49
C MET A 409 4.16 -3.72 13.73
N MET A 410 3.75 -3.24 14.89
CA MET A 410 2.36 -3.07 15.27
C MET A 410 2.10 -1.61 15.60
N MET A 411 1.05 -1.03 15.02
CA MET A 411 0.73 0.39 15.20
C MET A 411 -0.72 0.54 15.65
N ASP A 412 -0.93 0.85 16.94
CA ASP A 412 -2.21 1.27 17.51
C ASP A 412 -2.30 2.81 17.50
N THR A 413 -2.37 3.36 16.29
CA THR A 413 -2.40 4.81 16.09
C THR A 413 -3.62 5.19 15.26
N CYS A 414 -4.40 6.18 15.71
CA CYS A 414 -5.44 6.77 14.87
C CYS A 414 -4.84 7.58 13.73
N HIS A 415 -5.63 7.74 12.68
CA HIS A 415 -5.50 8.83 11.73
C HIS A 415 -6.67 9.80 11.95
N SER A 416 -6.40 11.04 12.35
CA SER A 416 -7.42 12.09 12.34
C SER A 416 -7.56 12.64 10.92
N GLY A 417 -8.42 12.02 10.11
CA GLY A 417 -9.04 12.72 8.98
C GLY A 417 -10.19 13.58 9.52
N GLU A 418 -10.32 14.82 9.05
CA GLU A 418 -11.47 15.67 9.37
C GLU A 418 -12.77 14.93 9.04
N VAL A 419 -13.59 14.66 10.05
CA VAL A 419 -15.02 14.49 9.84
C VAL A 419 -15.68 15.38 10.88
N ASP A 420 -16.46 16.35 10.40
CA ASP A 420 -17.27 17.25 11.24
C ASP A 420 -18.03 16.44 12.29
N GLU A 421 -18.12 16.97 13.52
CA GLU A 421 -18.94 16.38 14.61
C GLU A 421 -20.41 16.18 14.20
N ASP A 422 -20.87 16.88 13.15
CA ASP A 422 -22.23 16.78 12.59
C ASP A 422 -22.43 15.62 11.59
N ALA A 423 -21.38 14.88 11.20
CA ALA A 423 -21.46 13.80 10.22
C ALA A 423 -21.75 12.41 10.84
N VAL A 424 -21.78 12.28 12.17
CA VAL A 424 -22.30 11.07 12.84
C VAL A 424 -23.84 11.14 12.86
N ARG A 425 -24.45 11.24 11.67
CA ARG A 425 -25.84 10.82 11.50
C ARG A 425 -25.83 9.32 11.30
N THR A 426 -26.39 8.61 12.27
CA THR A 426 -26.83 7.22 12.11
C THR A 426 -27.43 7.03 10.72
N PRO A 427 -27.06 5.98 9.97
CA PRO A 427 -27.66 5.73 8.67
C PRO A 427 -29.19 5.63 8.86
N PRO A 428 -30.00 6.22 7.97
CA PRO A 428 -31.44 6.06 8.06
C PRO A 428 -31.75 4.56 7.97
N PRO A 429 -32.71 4.04 8.76
CA PRO A 429 -33.06 2.64 8.69
C PRO A 429 -33.53 2.32 7.26
N LEU A 430 -32.97 1.25 6.70
CA LEU A 430 -33.45 0.68 5.44
C LEU A 430 -34.97 0.44 5.57
N PRO A 431 -35.79 0.91 4.62
CA PRO A 431 -37.21 0.63 4.65
C PRO A 431 -37.45 -0.84 4.30
N GLY A 432 -37.87 -1.64 5.29
CA GLY A 432 -38.48 -2.95 5.09
C GLY A 432 -37.78 -4.09 5.81
N GLY A 433 -38.26 -4.43 7.00
CA GLY A 433 -37.89 -5.65 7.72
C GLY A 433 -38.51 -5.67 9.11
N ALA A 434 -39.51 -6.52 9.31
CA ALA A 434 -40.34 -6.57 10.50
C ALA A 434 -39.55 -6.81 11.80
N ALA A 435 -40.05 -6.21 12.88
CA ALA A 435 -39.54 -6.25 14.24
C ALA A 435 -39.32 -7.68 14.80
N ARG A 436 -38.27 -7.84 15.61
CA ARG A 436 -38.28 -8.64 16.85
C ARG A 436 -37.00 -8.45 17.67
N GLY A 437 -37.17 -8.17 18.96
CA GLY A 437 -36.33 -8.73 20.02
C GLY A 437 -35.29 -7.82 20.66
N ASP A 438 -35.68 -7.24 21.78
CA ASP A 438 -34.91 -6.56 22.82
C ASP A 438 -33.58 -7.26 23.19
N ALA A 439 -32.45 -6.54 23.07
CA ALA A 439 -31.18 -6.90 23.72
C ALA A 439 -30.35 -5.63 23.98
N GLY A 440 -30.36 -5.20 25.24
CA GLY A 440 -29.34 -4.39 25.93
C GLY A 440 -28.58 -3.35 25.11
N GLN A 441 -29.06 -2.10 25.12
CA GLN A 441 -28.28 -0.93 24.70
C GLN A 441 -26.98 -0.84 25.51
N VAL A 442 -25.86 -1.17 24.87
CA VAL A 442 -24.53 -0.80 25.34
C VAL A 442 -24.40 0.71 25.13
N LYS A 443 -24.46 1.48 26.21
CA LYS A 443 -24.06 2.90 26.21
C LYS A 443 -22.56 2.97 25.93
N LEU A 444 -22.17 3.31 24.70
CA LEU A 444 -20.79 3.70 24.40
C LEU A 444 -20.49 5.03 25.10
N ALA A 445 -19.55 5.01 26.04
CA ALA A 445 -18.93 6.21 26.57
C ALA A 445 -18.02 6.80 25.47
N THR A 446 -18.35 8.00 25.03
CA THR A 446 -17.68 8.73 23.94
C THR A 446 -16.45 9.47 24.47
N ASP A 447 -15.27 8.86 24.33
CA ASP A 447 -13.97 9.55 24.35
C ASP A 447 -13.25 9.17 23.05
N PHE A 448 -13.50 9.91 21.97
CA PHE A 448 -12.88 9.67 20.68
C PHE A 448 -11.46 10.24 20.65
N ARG A 449 -10.50 9.47 20.11
CA ARG A 449 -9.10 9.86 19.87
C ARG A 449 -8.98 10.80 18.64
N SER A 450 -9.75 11.88 18.56
CA SER A 450 -9.68 12.85 17.46
C SER A 450 -9.12 14.19 17.92
N PHE A 451 -8.25 14.79 17.11
CA PHE A 451 -7.76 16.15 17.29
C PHE A 451 -8.02 16.92 15.99
N SER A 452 -8.72 18.05 16.08
CA SER A 452 -9.18 18.83 14.92
C SER A 452 -8.17 19.89 14.48
N TYR A 453 -7.99 20.02 13.17
CA TYR A 453 -7.28 21.13 12.53
C TYR A 453 -8.07 21.56 11.30
N SER A 454 -8.61 22.78 11.29
CA SER A 454 -9.49 23.27 10.22
C SER A 454 -8.69 23.71 9.00
N GLY A 455 -8.75 22.91 7.93
CA GLY A 455 -7.94 23.11 6.73
C GLY A 455 -8.50 22.50 5.45
N ALA A 456 -9.82 22.57 5.25
CA ALA A 456 -10.57 22.46 3.99
C ALA A 456 -9.97 21.60 2.85
N ILE A 457 -10.36 20.32 2.79
CA ILE A 457 -10.57 19.58 1.53
C ILE A 457 -11.95 18.92 1.59
N GLN A 458 -12.95 19.54 0.94
CA GLN A 458 -14.38 19.19 1.03
C GLN A 458 -14.81 18.02 0.13
N SER A 459 -14.14 16.87 0.19
CA SER A 459 -14.79 15.63 -0.26
C SER A 459 -14.29 14.41 0.55
N PRO A 460 -15.15 13.78 1.36
CA PRO A 460 -14.73 12.71 2.26
C PRO A 460 -14.30 11.45 1.50
N ASP A 461 -14.95 11.06 0.40
CA ASP A 461 -14.64 9.77 -0.24
C ASP A 461 -13.33 9.76 -1.04
N SER A 462 -12.93 10.89 -1.65
CA SER A 462 -11.74 10.92 -2.50
C SER A 462 -10.44 11.03 -1.70
N SER A 463 -10.39 11.85 -0.64
CA SER A 463 -9.17 12.02 0.15
C SER A 463 -8.68 10.70 0.78
N HIS A 464 -9.60 9.80 1.11
CA HIS A 464 -9.37 8.51 1.76
C HIS A 464 -8.75 7.47 0.81
N GLU A 465 -9.32 7.28 -0.37
CA GLU A 465 -8.76 6.41 -1.41
C GLU A 465 -7.44 6.96 -1.93
N VAL A 466 -7.37 8.29 -2.10
CA VAL A 466 -6.15 8.97 -2.50
C VAL A 466 -5.07 8.63 -1.49
N LEU A 467 -5.26 8.88 -0.19
CA LEU A 467 -4.24 8.56 0.81
C LEU A 467 -3.84 7.09 0.82
N ALA A 468 -4.80 6.17 0.77
CA ALA A 468 -4.51 4.74 0.67
C ALA A 468 -3.64 4.43 -0.57
N GLN A 469 -3.93 5.02 -1.73
CA GLN A 469 -3.14 4.92 -2.96
C GLN A 469 -1.77 5.65 -2.88
N LEU A 470 -1.70 6.83 -2.26
CA LEU A 470 -0.46 7.60 -2.05
C LEU A 470 0.53 6.84 -1.16
N PHE A 471 0.01 6.01 -0.24
CA PHE A 471 0.79 5.17 0.67
C PHE A 471 0.89 3.71 0.25
N ALA A 472 0.14 3.28 -0.79
CA ALA A 472 0.07 1.88 -1.24
C ALA A 472 1.36 1.40 -1.91
N ASP A 473 2.25 2.29 -2.36
CA ASP A 473 3.49 1.85 -2.99
C ASP A 473 4.76 2.16 -2.19
N LEU A 474 4.97 1.32 -1.18
CA LEU A 474 6.17 1.24 -0.37
C LEU A 474 6.73 -0.20 -0.36
N ARG A 475 6.63 -0.93 -1.48
CA ARG A 475 7.06 -2.33 -1.62
C ARG A 475 8.59 -2.55 -1.44
N ARG A 476 9.42 -1.50 -1.49
CA ARG A 476 10.84 -1.54 -1.07
C ARG A 476 10.99 -1.21 0.42
N GLY A 477 10.47 -2.11 1.27
CA GLY A 477 10.47 -1.95 2.71
C GLY A 477 11.64 -2.60 3.45
N SER A 478 11.73 -2.37 4.75
CA SER A 478 12.67 -3.02 5.67
C SER A 478 12.55 -4.56 5.78
N GLY A 479 11.61 -5.18 5.06
CA GLY A 479 11.25 -6.60 5.15
C GLY A 479 10.33 -6.95 6.34
N ALA A 480 9.88 -5.95 7.10
CA ALA A 480 9.02 -6.15 8.26
C ALA A 480 7.55 -6.38 7.89
N ALA A 481 6.90 -7.30 8.61
CA ALA A 481 5.46 -7.42 8.63
C ALA A 481 4.86 -6.26 9.44
N VAL A 482 3.89 -5.53 8.87
CA VAL A 482 3.30 -4.34 9.51
C VAL A 482 1.80 -4.55 9.67
N ILE A 483 1.33 -4.53 10.92
CA ILE A 483 -0.08 -4.59 11.29
C ILE A 483 -0.47 -3.24 11.90
N SER A 484 -1.44 -2.53 11.30
CA SER A 484 -1.90 -1.23 11.79
C SER A 484 -3.38 -1.26 12.13
N SER A 485 -3.78 -0.52 13.15
CA SER A 485 -5.13 -0.49 13.69
C SER A 485 -6.18 0.12 12.74
N ALA A 486 -5.80 0.90 11.72
CA ALA A 486 -6.76 1.53 10.80
C ALA A 486 -6.17 1.84 9.40
N SER A 487 -6.97 1.69 8.35
CA SER A 487 -6.73 2.29 7.02
C SER A 487 -7.23 3.73 6.96
N GLY A 488 -6.41 4.69 7.39
CA GLY A 488 -6.51 6.09 6.97
C GLY A 488 -7.72 6.91 7.46
N ALA A 489 -8.89 6.35 7.76
CA ALA A 489 -10.07 7.13 8.19
C ALA A 489 -10.85 6.51 9.37
N GLU A 490 -10.45 5.33 9.85
CA GLU A 490 -11.10 4.70 11.00
C GLU A 490 -10.43 5.14 12.31
N PHE A 491 -11.25 5.41 13.33
CA PHE A 491 -10.76 5.75 14.65
C PHE A 491 -10.28 4.48 15.35
N ALA A 492 -9.06 4.51 15.90
CA ALA A 492 -8.66 3.50 16.87
C ALA A 492 -9.45 3.74 18.17
N LEU A 493 -10.35 2.81 18.49
CA LEU A 493 -11.29 2.95 19.61
C LEU A 493 -10.63 2.51 20.93
N GLU A 494 -10.83 3.31 21.99
CA GLU A 494 -10.53 2.94 23.37
C GLU A 494 -11.85 2.72 24.13
N SER A 495 -11.87 1.75 25.06
CA SER A 495 -13.03 1.56 25.94
C SER A 495 -12.60 1.27 27.37
N PRO A 496 -13.27 1.85 28.38
CA PRO A 496 -13.12 1.43 29.77
C PRO A 496 -13.40 -0.07 30.01
N GLN A 497 -14.18 -0.69 29.12
CA GLN A 497 -14.48 -2.13 29.18
C GLN A 497 -13.26 -2.99 28.85
N TRP A 498 -12.40 -2.53 27.94
CA TRP A 498 -11.19 -3.25 27.52
C TRP A 498 -9.94 -2.78 28.26
N GLN A 499 -9.99 -1.58 28.87
CA GLN A 499 -8.86 -0.91 29.56
C GLN A 499 -7.61 -0.71 28.68
N ASN A 500 -7.79 -0.79 27.36
CA ASN A 500 -6.78 -0.75 26.30
C ASN A 500 -7.43 -0.22 25.02
N GLY A 501 -6.63 0.17 24.01
CA GLY A 501 -7.12 0.30 22.64
C GLY A 501 -7.66 -1.04 22.12
N VAL A 502 -8.75 -1.05 21.34
CA VAL A 502 -9.37 -2.30 20.85
C VAL A 502 -8.38 -3.16 20.06
N PHE A 503 -7.49 -2.53 19.28
CA PHE A 503 -6.43 -3.22 18.56
C PHE A 503 -5.45 -3.90 19.52
N THR A 504 -4.93 -3.13 20.49
CA THR A 504 -4.01 -3.67 21.51
C THR A 504 -4.67 -4.79 22.31
N PHE A 505 -5.94 -4.62 22.69
CA PHE A 505 -6.72 -5.63 23.39
C PHE A 505 -6.84 -6.92 22.56
N SER A 506 -7.20 -6.83 21.28
CA SER A 506 -7.28 -8.00 20.39
C SER A 506 -5.91 -8.69 20.25
N VAL A 507 -4.82 -7.96 20.09
CA VAL A 507 -3.47 -8.54 20.03
C VAL A 507 -3.15 -9.28 21.33
N LEU A 508 -3.37 -8.65 22.49
CA LEU A 508 -3.11 -9.25 23.80
C LEU A 508 -3.99 -10.48 24.02
N GLN A 509 -5.29 -10.40 23.75
CA GLN A 509 -6.22 -11.51 23.92
C GLN A 509 -5.83 -12.68 23.00
N GLY A 510 -5.60 -12.43 21.71
CA GLY A 510 -5.24 -13.46 20.74
C GLY A 510 -4.00 -14.24 21.16
N LEU A 511 -2.94 -13.52 21.54
CA LEU A 511 -1.67 -14.11 21.96
C LEU A 511 -1.75 -14.75 23.36
N THR A 512 -2.52 -14.19 24.30
CA THR A 512 -2.57 -14.71 25.67
C THR A 512 -3.50 -15.90 25.84
N SER A 513 -4.65 -15.87 25.17
CA SER A 513 -5.66 -16.95 25.24
C SER A 513 -5.41 -18.09 24.26
N GLY A 514 -4.50 -17.88 23.28
CA GLY A 514 -4.28 -18.83 22.18
C GLY A 514 -5.37 -18.78 21.11
N GLN A 515 -6.31 -17.84 21.17
CA GLN A 515 -7.35 -17.72 20.13
C GLN A 515 -6.81 -17.27 18.77
N ALA A 516 -5.62 -16.69 18.73
CA ALA A 516 -4.94 -16.35 17.49
C ALA A 516 -4.20 -17.53 16.84
N ASP A 517 -4.16 -18.70 17.49
CA ASP A 517 -3.67 -19.96 16.92
C ASP A 517 -4.84 -20.61 16.15
N LEU A 518 -4.93 -20.30 14.86
CA LEU A 518 -6.10 -20.63 14.03
C LEU A 518 -6.03 -22.09 13.56
N ASP A 519 -4.82 -22.62 13.33
CA ASP A 519 -4.61 -24.02 12.93
C ASP A 519 -4.46 -24.98 14.12
N ARG A 520 -4.32 -24.45 15.34
CA ARG A 520 -4.21 -25.18 16.61
C ARG A 520 -2.93 -26.01 16.73
N ASP A 521 -1.84 -25.56 16.12
CA ASP A 521 -0.53 -26.19 16.22
C ASP A 521 0.24 -25.83 17.51
N GLY A 522 -0.32 -24.93 18.32
CA GLY A 522 0.26 -24.45 19.57
C GLY A 522 1.18 -23.23 19.41
N THR A 523 1.33 -22.69 18.20
CA THR A 523 2.24 -21.59 17.85
C THR A 523 1.55 -20.51 17.04
N VAL A 524 1.34 -19.33 17.61
CA VAL A 524 0.77 -18.21 16.85
C VAL A 524 1.78 -17.61 15.88
N ARG A 525 1.51 -17.72 14.58
CA ARG A 525 2.29 -17.09 13.50
C ARG A 525 1.84 -15.66 13.22
N VAL A 526 2.66 -14.90 12.48
CA VAL A 526 2.33 -13.50 12.13
C VAL A 526 1.09 -13.45 11.25
N SER A 527 0.96 -14.40 10.31
CA SER A 527 -0.20 -14.53 9.42
C SER A 527 -1.51 -14.73 10.18
N GLU A 528 -1.50 -15.63 11.17
CA GLU A 528 -2.66 -15.96 12.01
C GLU A 528 -2.99 -14.83 12.98
N LEU A 529 -1.99 -14.25 13.63
CA LEU A 529 -2.18 -13.09 14.50
C LEU A 529 -2.89 -11.96 13.75
N ARG A 530 -2.45 -11.70 12.51
CA ARG A 530 -3.08 -10.69 11.65
C ARG A 530 -4.53 -11.04 11.35
N GLU A 531 -4.79 -12.25 10.87
CA GLU A 531 -6.15 -12.67 10.50
C GLU A 531 -7.10 -12.60 11.70
N TYR A 532 -6.65 -13.08 12.85
CA TYR A 532 -7.37 -12.97 14.11
C TYR A 532 -7.65 -11.51 14.49
N VAL A 533 -6.62 -10.64 14.49
CA VAL A 533 -6.78 -9.24 14.89
C VAL A 533 -7.72 -8.49 13.96
N VAL A 534 -7.63 -8.71 12.64
CA VAL A 534 -8.55 -8.10 11.66
C VAL A 534 -9.99 -8.54 11.93
N GLY A 535 -10.22 -9.84 12.10
CA GLY A 535 -11.55 -10.39 12.37
C GLY A 535 -12.13 -9.92 13.70
N GLU A 536 -11.32 -9.94 14.76
CA GLU A 536 -11.74 -9.61 16.11
C GLU A 536 -12.01 -8.12 16.29
N VAL A 537 -11.16 -7.24 15.76
CA VAL A 537 -11.41 -5.80 15.82
C VAL A 537 -12.67 -5.45 15.03
N ARG A 538 -12.87 -6.02 13.83
CA ARG A 538 -14.10 -5.82 13.05
C ARG A 538 -15.33 -6.29 13.82
N ARG A 539 -15.24 -7.43 14.51
CA ARG A 539 -16.33 -7.99 15.34
C ARG A 539 -16.65 -7.11 16.55
N LEU A 540 -15.63 -6.69 17.30
CA LEU A 540 -15.78 -5.88 18.52
C LEU A 540 -16.27 -4.46 18.22
N THR A 541 -15.91 -3.92 17.07
CA THR A 541 -16.28 -2.55 16.65
C THR A 541 -17.49 -2.51 15.70
N GLN A 542 -18.09 -3.66 15.39
CA GLN A 542 -19.17 -3.80 14.39
C GLN A 542 -18.81 -3.19 13.02
N GLY A 543 -17.53 -3.25 12.64
CA GLY A 543 -16.99 -2.69 11.40
C GLY A 543 -16.64 -1.21 11.46
N ALA A 544 -16.70 -0.55 12.61
CA ALA A 544 -16.23 0.83 12.77
C ALA A 544 -14.69 0.96 12.70
N GLN A 545 -13.98 -0.17 12.85
CA GLN A 545 -12.53 -0.25 12.70
C GLN A 545 -12.13 -1.56 12.03
N THR A 546 -11.25 -1.45 11.04
CA THR A 546 -10.73 -2.53 10.20
C THR A 546 -9.20 -2.38 10.14
N PRO A 547 -8.46 -3.17 10.93
CA PRO A 547 -7.01 -3.18 10.86
C PRO A 547 -6.53 -3.49 9.44
N THR A 548 -5.46 -2.84 9.02
CA THR A 548 -4.86 -3.09 7.72
C THR A 548 -3.43 -3.59 7.83
N SER A 549 -3.12 -4.54 6.95
CA SER A 549 -1.75 -4.91 6.62
C SER A 549 -1.29 -3.99 5.50
N ARG A 550 -0.32 -3.12 5.82
CA ARG A 550 0.29 -2.24 4.81
C ARG A 550 1.40 -2.93 4.02
N ARG A 551 1.95 -4.04 4.53
CA ARG A 551 3.04 -4.78 3.91
C ARG A 551 2.94 -6.27 4.13
N GLU A 552 2.90 -6.96 3.01
CA GLU A 552 2.77 -8.40 2.92
C GLU A 552 4.13 -8.99 2.61
N ASN A 553 4.93 -9.27 3.66
CA ASN A 553 5.92 -10.32 3.54
C ASN A 553 5.22 -11.65 3.84
N LEU A 554 4.30 -12.06 2.95
CA LEU A 554 3.49 -13.27 3.12
C LEU A 554 4.33 -14.55 3.06
N GLU A 555 5.52 -14.50 2.46
CA GLU A 555 6.37 -15.68 2.32
C GLU A 555 7.24 -15.94 3.56
N PHE A 556 7.63 -14.89 4.31
CA PHE A 556 8.41 -15.04 5.53
C PHE A 556 7.53 -14.96 6.79
N ASP A 557 6.69 -15.97 6.95
CA ASP A 557 5.84 -16.13 8.13
C ASP A 557 6.59 -16.83 9.28
N PHE A 558 6.63 -16.19 10.45
CA PHE A 558 7.37 -16.67 11.61
C PHE A 558 6.51 -16.66 12.88
N PRO A 559 6.81 -17.54 13.85
CA PRO A 559 6.15 -17.52 15.15
C PRO A 559 6.31 -16.19 15.89
N VAL A 560 5.24 -15.63 16.45
CA VAL A 560 5.30 -14.38 17.23
C VAL A 560 5.77 -14.62 18.66
N LEU A 561 5.27 -15.69 19.31
CA LEU A 561 5.56 -16.11 20.68
C LEU A 561 5.68 -17.61 20.84
#